data_AF-A0A942DPN6-F1
#
_entry.id   AF-A0A942DPN6-F1
#
_cell.length_a   1.000
_cell.length_b   1.000
_cell.length_c   1.000
_cell.angle_alpha   90.00
_cell.angle_beta   90.00
_cell.angle_gamma   90.00
#
_symmetry.space_group_name_H-M   'P 1'
#
loop_
_entity.id
_entity.type
_entity.pdbx_description
1 polymer ?
#
loop_
_entity_poly.entity_id
_entity_poly.type
_entity_poly.pdbx_seq_one_letter_code
_entity_poly.pdbx_strand_id
1 'polypeptide(L)'
;MSRAAEFLLTQYNLRKDKNKRFSQRAFARLIDLNPGRVNHYFSGERQITKKMAQKISQNLGLDAKQEAYFIHLCEIDIETKRNPTTRRLQDDELALIVEWHHFAILSLMSTKDFQSNPEWISGRLGIPLDLVSPSLERLERIGLIKNLNGKYVKQPGSLTTTEDIPSQFLMMSHQDSLRHIIHHLPNVAVEKRDVSSITLAIDDRKLHEAKMLIRQFRRRLATMLTKGKNNQVYTLNIQLFPLSKEPVK
;
A
#
# COMPACT_ATOMS: atom_id res chain seq x y z
N MET A 1 -4.10 -10.35 12.44
CA MET A 1 -4.14 -9.21 13.37
C MET A 1 -5.13 -8.19 12.81
N SER A 2 -5.83 -7.41 13.64
CA SER A 2 -6.80 -6.40 13.12
C SER A 2 -6.06 -5.13 12.67
N ARG A 3 -6.65 -4.33 11.78
CA ARG A 3 -6.00 -3.12 11.23
C ARG A 3 -5.76 -2.07 12.31
N ALA A 4 -6.73 -1.90 13.21
CA ALA A 4 -6.60 -1.00 14.35
C ALA A 4 -5.56 -1.51 15.38
N ALA A 5 -5.43 -2.82 15.55
CA ALA A 5 -4.39 -3.42 16.40
C ALA A 5 -2.98 -3.11 15.87
N GLU A 6 -2.79 -3.27 14.56
CA GLU A 6 -1.53 -2.97 13.87
C GLU A 6 -1.17 -1.48 13.95
N PHE A 7 -2.15 -0.58 13.77
CA PHE A 7 -1.96 0.85 13.98
C PHE A 7 -1.47 1.17 15.40
N LEU A 8 -2.09 0.57 16.43
CA LEU A 8 -1.68 0.80 17.83
C LEU A 8 -0.30 0.21 18.15
N LEU A 9 0.01 -0.97 17.62
CA LEU A 9 1.34 -1.58 17.74
C LEU A 9 2.41 -0.68 17.11
N THR A 10 2.11 -0.07 15.96
CA THR A 10 3.00 0.91 15.32
C THR A 10 3.23 2.12 16.23
N GLN A 11 2.17 2.69 16.81
CA GLN A 11 2.28 3.81 17.75
C GLN A 11 3.08 3.46 19.01
N TYR A 12 2.98 2.21 19.48
CA TYR A 12 3.80 1.69 20.56
C TYR A 12 5.28 1.56 20.15
N ASN A 13 5.55 0.92 19.01
CA ASN A 13 6.90 0.66 18.53
C ASN A 13 7.66 1.96 18.20
N LEU A 14 7.01 2.96 17.61
CA LEU A 14 7.60 4.28 17.36
C LEU A 14 8.14 4.94 18.65
N ARG A 15 7.44 4.75 19.78
CA ARG A 15 7.88 5.26 21.09
C ARG A 15 8.95 4.39 21.71
N LYS A 16 8.86 3.07 21.53
CA LYS A 16 9.90 2.11 21.95
C LYS A 16 11.22 2.31 21.23
N ASP A 17 11.18 2.71 19.96
CA ASP A 17 12.40 2.99 19.20
C ASP A 17 13.08 4.28 19.66
N LYS A 18 12.30 5.28 20.05
CA LYS A 18 12.84 6.50 20.70
C LYS A 18 13.35 6.25 22.11
N ASN A 19 12.72 5.34 22.85
CA ASN A 19 13.13 4.96 24.20
C ASN A 19 12.98 3.45 24.40
N LYS A 20 14.09 2.72 24.36
CA LYS A 20 14.09 1.25 24.47
C LYS A 20 13.53 0.74 25.80
N ARG A 21 13.47 1.58 26.85
CA ARG A 21 12.81 1.26 28.15
C ARG A 21 11.30 1.47 28.13
N PHE A 22 10.72 1.99 27.04
CA PHE A 22 9.28 2.22 26.93
C PHE A 22 8.52 0.88 26.86
N SER A 23 7.83 0.58 27.96
CA SER A 23 7.11 -0.68 28.13
C SER A 23 5.65 -0.58 27.69
N GLN A 24 5.00 -1.73 27.48
CA GLN A 24 3.56 -1.77 27.20
C GLN A 24 2.73 -1.16 28.34
N ARG A 25 3.20 -1.28 29.61
CA ARG A 25 2.57 -0.62 30.76
C ARG A 25 2.68 0.91 30.68
N ALA A 26 3.78 1.43 30.14
CA ALA A 26 3.93 2.87 29.89
C ALA A 26 3.00 3.33 28.76
N PHE A 27 2.87 2.54 27.70
CA PHE A 27 1.91 2.82 26.62
C PHE A 27 0.46 2.80 27.10
N ALA A 28 0.09 1.82 27.93
CA ALA A 28 -1.25 1.72 28.51
C ALA A 28 -1.59 2.96 29.35
N ARG A 29 -0.66 3.44 30.19
CA ARG A 29 -0.81 4.70 30.92
C ARG A 29 -0.95 5.90 29.98
N LEU A 30 -0.15 5.97 28.92
CA LEU A 30 -0.22 7.06 27.94
C LEU A 30 -1.61 7.18 27.32
N ILE A 31 -2.21 6.07 26.91
CA ILE A 31 -3.54 6.07 26.26
C ILE A 31 -4.70 5.97 27.26
N ASP A 32 -4.41 6.09 28.56
CA ASP A 32 -5.36 6.01 29.68
C ASP A 32 -6.22 4.73 29.66
N LEU A 33 -5.53 3.58 29.58
CA LEU A 33 -6.10 2.24 29.61
C LEU A 33 -5.31 1.32 30.54
N ASN A 34 -5.95 0.23 31.00
CA ASN A 34 -5.24 -0.81 31.74
C ASN A 34 -4.42 -1.71 30.78
N PRO A 35 -3.32 -2.33 31.24
CA PRO A 35 -2.45 -3.15 30.38
C PRO A 35 -3.17 -4.36 29.75
N GLY A 36 -4.12 -4.98 30.44
CA GLY A 36 -4.87 -6.12 29.91
C GLY A 36 -5.70 -5.74 28.69
N ARG A 37 -6.39 -4.60 28.74
CA ARG A 37 -7.19 -4.08 27.63
C ARG A 37 -6.31 -3.70 26.44
N VAL A 38 -5.13 -3.14 26.68
CA VAL A 38 -4.14 -2.90 25.63
C VAL A 38 -3.70 -4.20 24.97
N ASN A 39 -3.46 -5.25 25.76
CA ASN A 39 -3.08 -6.55 25.21
C ASN A 39 -4.18 -7.15 24.33
N HIS A 40 -5.45 -7.09 24.76
CA HIS A 40 -6.58 -7.51 23.93
C HIS A 40 -6.75 -6.67 22.65
N TYR A 41 -6.33 -5.40 22.67
CA TYR A 41 -6.29 -4.58 21.47
C TYR A 41 -5.13 -4.96 20.56
N PHE A 42 -3.94 -5.22 21.09
CA PHE A 42 -2.79 -5.68 20.29
C PHE A 42 -3.01 -7.05 19.66
N SER A 43 -3.65 -7.99 20.37
CA SER A 43 -3.98 -9.31 19.81
C SER A 43 -5.16 -9.27 18.83
N GLY A 44 -5.95 -8.19 18.84
CA GLY A 44 -7.16 -8.05 18.02
C GLY A 44 -8.38 -8.82 18.56
N GLU A 45 -8.29 -9.42 19.76
CA GLU A 45 -9.40 -10.11 20.42
C GLU A 45 -10.58 -9.17 20.71
N ARG A 46 -10.28 -7.89 21.01
CA ARG A 46 -11.29 -6.88 21.29
C ARG A 46 -11.30 -5.80 20.21
N GLN A 47 -12.48 -5.52 19.65
CA GLN A 47 -12.65 -4.39 18.73
C GLN A 47 -12.58 -3.05 19.49
N ILE A 48 -12.07 -2.03 18.82
CA ILE A 48 -12.00 -0.66 19.34
C ILE A 48 -13.21 0.09 18.78
N THR A 49 -14.06 0.62 19.65
CA THR A 49 -15.22 1.42 19.21
C THR A 49 -14.79 2.83 18.80
N LYS A 50 -15.58 3.51 17.97
CA LYS A 50 -15.34 4.91 17.57
C LYS A 50 -15.02 5.84 18.74
N LYS A 51 -15.83 5.79 19.81
CA LYS A 51 -15.62 6.58 21.03
C LYS A 51 -14.28 6.27 21.71
N MET A 52 -13.87 5.00 21.71
CA MET A 52 -12.58 4.59 22.26
C MET A 52 -11.42 5.01 21.35
N ALA A 53 -11.60 4.91 20.03
CA ALA A 53 -10.62 5.37 19.06
C ALA A 53 -10.35 6.87 19.22
N GLN A 54 -11.39 7.69 19.36
CA GLN A 54 -11.28 9.14 19.64
C GLN A 54 -10.48 9.42 20.92
N LYS A 55 -10.82 8.74 22.03
CA LYS A 55 -10.08 8.88 23.30
C LYS A 55 -8.60 8.54 23.12
N ILE A 56 -8.31 7.42 22.45
CA ILE A 56 -6.93 6.98 22.21
C ILE A 56 -6.19 7.98 21.30
N SER A 57 -6.83 8.48 20.24
CA SER A 57 -6.25 9.47 19.33
C SER A 57 -5.84 10.75 20.06
N GLN A 58 -6.71 11.28 20.92
CA GLN A 58 -6.43 12.47 21.73
C GLN A 58 -5.22 12.24 22.65
N ASN A 59 -5.19 11.12 23.37
CA ASN A 59 -4.09 10.79 24.29
C ASN A 59 -2.76 10.51 23.56
N LEU A 60 -2.81 10.02 22.33
CA LEU A 60 -1.64 9.82 21.49
C LEU A 60 -1.14 11.11 20.82
N GLY A 61 -1.92 12.18 20.86
CA GLY A 61 -1.63 13.45 20.19
C GLY A 61 -1.68 13.32 18.66
N LEU A 62 -2.60 12.50 18.14
CA LEU A 62 -2.79 12.35 16.70
C LEU A 62 -3.38 13.63 16.10
N ASP A 63 -2.93 14.01 14.90
CA ASP A 63 -3.57 15.09 14.14
C ASP A 63 -4.95 14.67 13.59
N ALA A 64 -5.72 15.63 13.09
CA ALA A 64 -7.09 15.37 12.59
C ALA A 64 -7.15 14.33 11.47
N LYS A 65 -6.11 14.23 10.61
CA LYS A 65 -6.06 13.23 9.53
C LYS A 65 -5.76 11.85 10.09
N GLN A 66 -4.81 11.77 11.02
CA GLN A 66 -4.43 10.52 11.70
C GLN A 66 -5.57 9.98 12.57
N GLU A 67 -6.30 10.85 13.27
CA GLU A 67 -7.49 10.47 14.04
C GLU A 67 -8.58 9.91 13.13
N ALA A 68 -8.94 10.63 12.06
CA ALA A 68 -9.95 10.18 11.12
C ALA A 68 -9.58 8.82 10.50
N TYR A 69 -8.30 8.64 10.16
CA TYR A 69 -7.78 7.39 9.64
C TYR A 69 -7.89 6.24 10.68
N PHE A 70 -7.46 6.47 11.93
CA PHE A 70 -7.54 5.43 12.96
C PHE A 70 -8.98 5.03 13.28
N ILE A 71 -9.91 5.99 13.33
CA ILE A 71 -11.34 5.72 13.50
C ILE A 71 -11.86 4.86 12.35
N HIS A 72 -11.48 5.19 11.11
CA HIS A 72 -11.89 4.42 9.94
C HIS A 72 -11.39 2.96 9.99
N LEU A 73 -10.13 2.73 10.41
CA LEU A 73 -9.61 1.36 10.62
C LEU A 73 -10.42 0.58 11.67
N CYS A 74 -10.84 1.26 12.74
CA CYS A 74 -11.67 0.65 13.78
C CYS A 74 -13.08 0.29 13.27
N GLU A 75 -13.69 1.16 12.48
CA GLU A 75 -14.99 0.93 11.85
C GLU A 75 -14.91 -0.26 10.89
N ILE A 76 -13.86 -0.32 10.06
CA ILE A 76 -13.54 -1.45 9.19
C ILE A 76 -13.45 -2.77 9.99
N ASP A 77 -12.66 -2.80 11.07
CA ASP A 77 -12.47 -4.02 11.87
C ASP A 77 -13.78 -4.51 12.52
N ILE A 78 -14.68 -3.60 12.90
CA ILE A 78 -16.01 -3.95 13.44
C ILE A 78 -16.89 -4.54 12.34
N GLU A 79 -16.93 -3.90 11.17
CA GLU A 79 -17.74 -4.33 10.04
C GLU A 79 -17.26 -5.67 9.48
N THR A 80 -15.94 -5.84 9.38
CA THR A 80 -15.22 -7.08 9.05
C THR A 80 -15.68 -8.27 9.89
N LYS A 81 -15.90 -8.07 11.20
CA LYS A 81 -16.36 -9.15 12.10
C LYS A 81 -17.84 -9.46 11.91
N ARG A 82 -18.64 -8.45 11.56
CA ARG A 82 -20.08 -8.59 11.31
C ARG A 82 -20.36 -9.24 9.96
N ASN A 83 -19.58 -8.87 8.94
CA ASN A 83 -19.72 -9.32 7.56
C ASN A 83 -18.39 -9.91 7.04
N PRO A 84 -18.16 -11.22 7.20
CA PRO A 84 -16.92 -11.88 6.76
C PRO A 84 -16.64 -11.73 5.26
N THR A 85 -17.69 -11.61 4.44
CA THR A 85 -17.57 -11.38 3.00
C THR A 85 -16.99 -10.00 2.70
N THR A 86 -17.42 -8.97 3.44
CA THR A 86 -16.86 -7.60 3.36
C THR A 86 -15.39 -7.59 3.79
N ARG A 87 -15.04 -8.36 4.83
CA ARG A 87 -13.63 -8.57 5.21
C ARG A 87 -12.81 -9.14 4.07
N ARG A 88 -13.29 -10.22 3.43
CA ARG A 88 -12.56 -10.87 2.33
C ARG A 88 -12.30 -9.86 1.20
N LEU A 89 -13.30 -9.07 0.82
CA LEU A 89 -13.14 -8.00 -0.17
C LEU A 89 -12.10 -6.95 0.26
N GLN A 90 -12.13 -6.49 1.51
CA GLN A 90 -11.13 -5.54 2.01
C GLN A 90 -9.73 -6.14 2.08
N ASP A 91 -9.59 -7.42 2.42
CA ASP A 91 -8.30 -8.12 2.43
C ASP A 91 -7.76 -8.26 0.99
N ASP A 92 -8.64 -8.42 0.00
CA ASP A 92 -8.28 -8.44 -1.41
C ASP A 92 -7.92 -7.06 -1.98
N GLU A 93 -8.63 -6.01 -1.58
CA GLU A 93 -8.28 -4.63 -1.90
C GLU A 93 -6.92 -4.24 -1.29
N LEU A 94 -6.62 -4.74 -0.09
CA LEU A 94 -5.30 -4.57 0.52
C LEU A 94 -4.22 -5.35 -0.24
N ALA A 95 -4.47 -6.63 -0.56
CA ALA A 95 -3.53 -7.43 -1.32
C ALA A 95 -3.25 -6.83 -2.71
N LEU A 96 -4.26 -6.24 -3.35
CA LEU A 96 -4.08 -5.47 -4.58
C LEU A 96 -3.07 -4.32 -4.39
N ILE A 97 -3.12 -3.61 -3.26
CA ILE A 97 -2.21 -2.49 -2.97
C ILE A 97 -0.79 -3.00 -2.67
N VAL A 98 -0.66 -4.04 -1.85
CA VAL A 98 0.63 -4.55 -1.36
C VAL A 98 1.39 -5.31 -2.45
N GLU A 99 0.68 -6.16 -3.19
CA GLU A 99 1.30 -7.13 -4.08
C GLU A 99 1.32 -6.60 -5.53
N TRP A 100 2.50 -6.19 -6.01
CA TRP A 100 2.70 -5.52 -7.30
C TRP A 100 2.17 -6.29 -8.51
N HIS A 101 2.15 -7.62 -8.45
CA HIS A 101 1.84 -8.48 -9.59
C HIS A 101 0.38 -8.31 -10.07
N HIS A 102 -0.55 -7.89 -9.21
CA HIS A 102 -1.92 -7.59 -9.63
C HIS A 102 -1.97 -6.44 -10.63
N PHE A 103 -1.25 -5.35 -10.37
CA PHE A 103 -1.16 -4.22 -11.31
C PHE A 103 -0.42 -4.59 -12.59
N ALA A 104 0.59 -5.46 -12.49
CA ALA A 104 1.30 -5.99 -13.65
C ALA A 104 0.37 -6.83 -14.54
N ILE A 105 -0.44 -7.72 -13.96
CA ILE A 105 -1.44 -8.51 -14.69
C ILE A 105 -2.46 -7.58 -15.36
N LEU A 106 -3.04 -6.62 -14.64
CA LEU A 106 -4.00 -5.65 -15.20
C LEU A 106 -3.41 -4.81 -16.34
N SER A 107 -2.12 -4.51 -16.29
CA SER A 107 -1.40 -3.80 -17.34
C SER A 107 -1.12 -4.71 -18.53
N LEU A 108 -0.72 -5.96 -18.28
CA LEU A 108 -0.47 -6.97 -19.30
C LEU A 108 -1.73 -7.29 -20.10
N MET A 109 -2.90 -7.31 -19.45
CA MET A 109 -4.22 -7.43 -20.12
C MET A 109 -4.50 -6.34 -21.15
N SER A 110 -3.80 -5.20 -21.07
CA SER A 110 -3.94 -4.08 -21.99
C SER A 110 -2.93 -4.15 -23.15
N THR A 111 -2.14 -5.22 -23.25
CA THR A 111 -1.21 -5.44 -24.37
C THR A 111 -1.93 -6.10 -25.55
N LYS A 112 -1.48 -5.78 -26.77
CA LYS A 112 -2.10 -6.22 -28.03
C LYS A 112 -2.11 -7.74 -28.23
N ASP A 113 -1.18 -8.44 -27.59
CA ASP A 113 -0.93 -9.87 -27.70
C ASP A 113 -1.34 -10.64 -26.43
N PHE A 114 -2.16 -10.01 -25.57
CA PHE A 114 -2.63 -10.62 -24.34
C PHE A 114 -3.32 -11.97 -24.58
N GLN A 115 -2.93 -12.97 -23.79
CA GLN A 115 -3.58 -14.27 -23.75
C GLN A 115 -4.11 -14.53 -22.33
N SER A 116 -5.38 -14.90 -22.25
CA SER A 116 -6.04 -15.27 -20.98
C SER A 116 -5.66 -16.69 -20.56
N ASN A 117 -4.37 -16.95 -20.43
CA ASN A 117 -3.79 -18.24 -20.08
C ASN A 117 -2.78 -18.06 -18.93
N PRO A 118 -2.90 -18.80 -17.81
CA PRO A 118 -2.02 -18.63 -16.65
C PRO A 118 -0.53 -18.85 -16.95
N GLU A 119 -0.18 -19.84 -17.77
CA GLU A 119 1.21 -20.14 -18.15
C GLU A 119 1.84 -19.00 -18.96
N TRP A 120 1.06 -18.42 -19.88
CA TRP A 120 1.47 -17.26 -20.67
C TRP A 120 1.69 -16.04 -19.79
N ILE A 121 0.77 -15.76 -18.85
CA ILE A 121 0.89 -14.64 -17.91
C ILE A 121 2.13 -14.83 -17.02
N SER A 122 2.31 -16.02 -16.45
CA SER A 122 3.48 -16.41 -15.65
C SER A 122 4.78 -16.15 -16.41
N GLY A 123 4.89 -16.68 -17.63
CA GLY A 123 6.09 -16.51 -18.46
C GLY A 123 6.35 -15.06 -18.87
N ARG A 124 5.30 -14.27 -19.13
CA ARG A 124 5.44 -12.86 -19.53
C ARG A 124 5.85 -11.93 -18.40
N LEU A 125 5.42 -12.23 -17.17
CA LEU A 125 5.74 -11.41 -15.99
C LEU A 125 6.91 -11.96 -15.17
N GLY A 126 7.36 -13.20 -15.44
CA GLY A 126 8.38 -13.87 -14.65
C GLY A 126 7.94 -14.15 -13.21
N ILE A 127 6.65 -14.44 -13.01
CA ILE A 127 6.07 -14.77 -11.70
C ILE A 127 5.72 -16.27 -11.62
N PRO A 128 5.75 -16.90 -10.43
CA PRO A 128 5.36 -18.30 -10.27
C PRO A 128 3.95 -18.59 -10.77
N LEU A 129 3.75 -19.73 -11.44
CA LEU A 129 2.46 -20.11 -12.04
C LEU A 129 1.35 -20.26 -10.99
N ASP A 130 1.68 -20.82 -9.83
CA ASP A 130 0.80 -20.97 -8.67
C ASP A 130 0.34 -19.64 -8.08
N LEU A 131 1.05 -18.53 -8.37
CA LEU A 131 0.63 -17.19 -7.99
C LEU A 131 -0.45 -16.62 -8.95
N VAL A 132 -0.44 -17.00 -10.23
CA VAL A 132 -1.27 -16.35 -11.27
C VAL A 132 -2.76 -16.58 -11.05
N SER A 133 -3.19 -17.82 -10.83
CA SER A 133 -4.62 -18.14 -10.68
C SER A 133 -5.25 -17.46 -9.46
N PRO A 134 -4.64 -17.49 -8.25
CA PRO A 134 -5.11 -16.72 -7.10
C PRO A 134 -5.22 -15.21 -7.37
N SER A 135 -4.27 -14.62 -8.11
CA SER A 135 -4.31 -13.21 -8.46
C SER A 135 -5.48 -12.88 -9.40
N LEU A 136 -5.76 -13.74 -10.39
CA LEU A 136 -6.89 -13.57 -11.31
C LEU A 136 -8.22 -13.70 -10.58
N GLU A 137 -8.38 -14.72 -9.73
CA GLU A 137 -9.57 -14.88 -8.88
C GLU A 137 -9.79 -13.68 -7.96
N ARG A 138 -8.71 -13.13 -7.41
CA ARG A 138 -8.77 -11.92 -6.58
C ARG A 138 -9.24 -10.72 -7.39
N LEU A 139 -8.60 -10.45 -8.53
CA LEU A 139 -8.96 -9.36 -9.44
C LEU A 139 -10.41 -9.44 -9.90
N GLU A 140 -10.92 -10.65 -10.13
CA GLU A 140 -12.32 -10.90 -10.48
C GLU A 140 -13.25 -10.61 -9.29
N ARG A 141 -12.90 -11.08 -8.09
CA ARG A 141 -13.68 -10.87 -6.88
C ARG A 141 -13.83 -9.39 -6.50
N ILE A 142 -12.81 -8.57 -6.75
CA ILE A 142 -12.86 -7.12 -6.56
C ILE A 142 -13.39 -6.35 -7.78
N GLY A 143 -13.82 -7.05 -8.83
CA GLY A 143 -14.54 -6.48 -9.97
C GLY A 143 -13.67 -5.74 -10.99
N LEU A 144 -12.35 -5.93 -10.98
CA LEU A 144 -11.44 -5.29 -11.94
C LEU A 144 -11.29 -6.06 -13.24
N ILE A 145 -11.59 -7.36 -13.19
CA ILE A 145 -11.67 -8.23 -14.36
C ILE A 145 -12.94 -9.07 -14.25
N LYS A 146 -13.34 -9.68 -15.35
CA LYS A 146 -14.47 -10.60 -15.41
C LYS A 146 -14.11 -11.81 -16.26
N ASN A 147 -14.44 -13.00 -15.80
CA ASN A 147 -14.32 -14.21 -16.61
C ASN A 147 -15.56 -14.36 -17.51
N LEU A 148 -15.33 -14.41 -18.82
CA LEU A 148 -16.34 -14.70 -19.83
C LEU A 148 -15.95 -16.02 -20.52
N ASN A 149 -16.57 -17.12 -20.09
CA ASN A 149 -16.37 -18.47 -20.67
C ASN A 149 -14.89 -18.89 -20.74
N GLY A 150 -14.14 -18.69 -19.66
CA GLY A 150 -12.71 -19.02 -19.57
C GLY A 150 -11.77 -17.92 -20.06
N LYS A 151 -12.30 -16.76 -20.50
CA LYS A 151 -11.50 -15.61 -20.93
C LYS A 151 -11.69 -14.43 -19.98
N TYR A 152 -10.60 -14.01 -19.34
CA TYR A 152 -10.58 -12.83 -18.49
C TYR A 152 -10.54 -11.55 -19.32
N VAL A 153 -11.47 -10.64 -19.03
CA VAL A 153 -11.57 -9.32 -19.65
C VAL A 153 -11.53 -8.25 -18.57
N LYS A 154 -10.70 -7.23 -18.78
CA LYS A 154 -10.57 -6.08 -17.88
C LYS A 154 -11.87 -5.27 -17.84
N GLN A 155 -12.30 -4.88 -16.64
CA GLN A 155 -13.47 -4.02 -16.46
C GLN A 155 -13.09 -2.53 -16.57
N PRO A 156 -14.00 -1.68 -17.09
CA PRO A 156 -13.80 -0.23 -17.10
C PRO A 156 -13.84 0.32 -15.67
N GLY A 157 -12.69 0.75 -15.16
CA GLY A 157 -12.55 1.36 -13.84
C GLY A 157 -11.12 1.86 -13.62
N SER A 158 -10.97 2.96 -12.87
CA SER A 158 -9.66 3.50 -12.49
C SER A 158 -9.41 3.24 -11.01
N LEU A 159 -8.39 2.45 -10.70
CA LEU A 159 -7.88 2.32 -9.34
C LEU A 159 -7.01 3.53 -9.02
N THR A 160 -7.36 4.25 -7.97
CA THR A 160 -6.52 5.32 -7.42
C THR A 160 -6.31 5.05 -5.95
N THR A 161 -5.05 4.87 -5.54
CA THR A 161 -4.69 4.77 -4.13
C THR A 161 -4.82 6.14 -3.46
N THR A 162 -5.17 6.18 -2.18
CA THR A 162 -5.24 7.42 -1.39
C THR A 162 -3.88 8.12 -1.29
N GLU A 163 -3.89 9.46 -1.27
CA GLU A 163 -2.68 10.31 -1.27
C GLU A 163 -2.38 10.84 0.15
N ASP A 164 -1.10 10.91 0.52
CA ASP A 164 -0.59 11.54 1.76
C ASP A 164 -1.20 10.99 3.09
N ILE A 165 -1.75 9.77 3.08
CA ILE A 165 -2.16 9.03 4.29
C ILE A 165 -1.09 7.96 4.57
N PRO A 166 -0.45 7.96 5.75
CA PRO A 166 0.44 6.87 6.15
C PRO A 166 -0.35 5.56 6.18
N SER A 167 -0.11 4.72 5.17
CA SER A 167 -0.61 3.35 5.12
C SER A 167 0.59 2.43 5.15
N GLN A 168 0.68 1.60 6.18
CA GLN A 168 1.71 0.58 6.28
C GLN A 168 1.69 -0.34 5.05
N PHE A 169 0.50 -0.59 4.48
CA PHE A 169 0.33 -1.35 3.25
C PHE A 169 0.93 -0.66 2.02
N LEU A 170 0.78 0.67 1.91
CA LEU A 170 1.45 1.44 0.84
C LEU A 170 2.97 1.42 1.02
N MET A 171 3.45 1.52 2.26
CA MET A 171 4.88 1.42 2.56
C MET A 171 5.43 0.03 2.20
N MET A 172 4.72 -1.06 2.54
CA MET A 172 5.08 -2.43 2.16
C MET A 172 5.11 -2.59 0.64
N SER A 173 4.09 -2.09 -0.07
CA SER A 173 4.04 -2.06 -1.54
C SER A 173 5.25 -1.35 -2.15
N HIS A 174 5.62 -0.17 -1.63
CA HIS A 174 6.79 0.57 -2.09
C HIS A 174 8.09 -0.20 -1.83
N GLN A 175 8.23 -0.84 -0.67
CA GLN A 175 9.39 -1.68 -0.37
C GLN A 175 9.49 -2.86 -1.32
N ASP A 176 8.38 -3.57 -1.57
CA ASP A 176 8.37 -4.73 -2.47
C ASP A 176 8.67 -4.34 -3.91
N SER A 177 8.13 -3.20 -4.37
CA SER A 177 8.46 -2.65 -5.69
C SER A 177 9.95 -2.32 -5.82
N LEU A 178 10.55 -1.70 -4.80
CA LEU A 178 12.00 -1.40 -4.79
C LEU A 178 12.84 -2.68 -4.75
N ARG A 179 12.46 -3.69 -3.95
CA ARG A 179 13.14 -4.99 -3.92
C ARG A 179 13.10 -5.69 -5.27
N HIS A 180 11.96 -5.64 -5.95
CA HIS A 180 11.80 -6.18 -7.30
C HIS A 180 12.76 -5.49 -8.28
N ILE A 181 12.83 -4.16 -8.27
CA ILE A 181 13.79 -3.42 -9.11
C ILE A 181 15.22 -3.87 -8.80
N ILE A 182 15.63 -3.90 -7.53
CA ILE A 182 16.99 -4.31 -7.14
C ILE A 182 17.36 -5.70 -7.68
N HIS A 183 16.44 -6.67 -7.62
CA HIS A 183 16.69 -8.04 -8.08
C HIS A 183 16.76 -8.17 -9.61
N HIS A 184 15.90 -7.45 -10.34
CA HIS A 184 15.78 -7.63 -11.80
C HIS A 184 16.63 -6.64 -12.61
N LEU A 185 17.03 -5.51 -12.02
CA LEU A 185 17.80 -4.47 -12.69
C LEU A 185 19.06 -4.97 -13.42
N PRO A 186 19.87 -5.89 -12.87
CA PRO A 186 21.07 -6.40 -13.55
C PRO A 186 20.77 -7.11 -14.88
N ASN A 187 19.56 -7.64 -15.04
CA ASN A 187 19.14 -8.42 -16.20
C ASN A 187 18.39 -7.58 -17.26
N VAL A 188 18.23 -6.27 -17.02
CA VAL A 188 17.57 -5.36 -17.96
C VAL A 188 18.63 -4.59 -18.75
N ALA A 189 18.59 -4.73 -20.07
CA ALA A 189 19.47 -4.01 -21.01
C ALA A 189 19.39 -2.48 -20.80
N VAL A 190 20.52 -1.79 -20.93
CA VAL A 190 20.65 -0.35 -20.62
C VAL A 190 19.69 0.49 -21.46
N GLU A 191 19.44 0.11 -22.71
CA GLU A 191 18.56 0.79 -23.65
C GLU A 191 17.07 0.66 -23.28
N LYS A 192 16.73 -0.28 -22.38
CA LYS A 192 15.37 -0.55 -21.91
C LYS A 192 15.12 -0.02 -20.50
N ARG A 193 16.09 0.66 -19.88
CA ARG A 193 15.94 1.22 -18.52
C ARG A 193 16.46 2.65 -18.45
N ASP A 194 15.83 3.43 -17.59
CA ASP A 194 16.36 4.71 -17.14
C ASP A 194 16.49 4.66 -15.62
N VAL A 195 17.73 4.81 -15.14
CA VAL A 195 18.06 4.76 -13.70
C VAL A 195 18.94 5.95 -13.41
N SER A 196 18.33 7.01 -12.89
CA SER A 196 18.99 8.26 -12.58
C SER A 196 18.78 8.64 -11.12
N SER A 197 19.73 9.39 -10.56
CA SER A 197 19.66 9.93 -9.22
C SER A 197 20.27 11.32 -9.18
N ILE A 198 19.64 12.22 -8.43
CA ILE A 198 20.14 13.57 -8.14
C ILE A 198 20.08 13.79 -6.63
N THR A 199 21.09 14.49 -6.09
CA THR A 199 21.15 14.86 -4.67
C THR A 199 21.23 16.38 -4.58
N LEU A 200 20.31 16.98 -3.82
CA LEU A 200 20.10 18.43 -3.79
C LEU A 200 19.91 18.90 -2.33
N ALA A 201 20.42 20.08 -2.00
CA ALA A 201 19.95 20.82 -0.83
C ALA A 201 18.65 21.56 -1.22
N ILE A 202 17.59 21.43 -0.42
CA ILE A 202 16.27 21.97 -0.75
C ILE A 202 15.73 22.87 0.35
N ASP A 203 14.82 23.76 -0.04
CA ASP A 203 13.90 24.46 0.87
C ASP A 203 12.66 23.57 1.08
N ASP A 204 12.48 23.05 2.29
CA ASP A 204 11.39 22.12 2.63
C ASP A 204 9.99 22.74 2.44
N ARG A 205 9.89 24.08 2.49
CA ARG A 205 8.66 24.83 2.18
C ARG A 205 8.20 24.62 0.74
N LYS A 206 9.10 24.23 -0.17
CA LYS A 206 8.80 23.92 -1.59
C LYS A 206 8.42 22.47 -1.82
N LEU A 207 8.42 21.62 -0.78
CA LEU A 207 8.16 20.19 -0.93
C LEU A 207 6.75 19.89 -1.46
N HIS A 208 5.75 20.69 -1.10
CA HIS A 208 4.40 20.55 -1.64
C HIS A 208 4.35 20.77 -3.15
N GLU A 209 4.99 21.84 -3.63
CA GLU A 209 5.09 22.16 -5.05
C GLU A 209 5.84 21.07 -5.82
N ALA A 210 6.98 20.61 -5.30
CA ALA A 210 7.74 19.51 -5.89
C ALA A 210 6.91 18.22 -6.01
N LYS A 211 6.13 17.86 -4.98
CA LYS A 211 5.21 16.71 -5.04
C LYS A 211 4.17 16.88 -6.15
N MET A 212 3.61 18.07 -6.33
CA MET A 212 2.64 18.36 -7.39
C MET A 212 3.25 18.22 -8.79
N LEU A 213 4.46 18.73 -9.01
CA LEU A 213 5.20 18.58 -10.27
C LEU A 213 5.45 17.10 -10.61
N ILE A 214 5.91 16.31 -9.64
CA ILE A 214 6.14 14.87 -9.81
C ILE A 214 4.83 14.15 -10.17
N ARG A 215 3.71 14.50 -9.52
CA ARG A 215 2.38 13.93 -9.82
C ARG A 215 1.97 14.24 -11.27
N GLN A 216 2.09 15.50 -11.68
CA GLN A 216 1.74 15.91 -13.05
C GLN A 216 2.61 15.22 -14.08
N PHE A 217 3.93 15.13 -13.83
CA PHE A 217 4.86 14.39 -14.68
C PHE A 217 4.43 12.93 -14.84
N ARG A 218 4.19 12.22 -13.74
CA ARG A 218 3.76 10.80 -13.76
C ARG A 218 2.49 10.61 -14.58
N ARG A 219 1.47 11.46 -14.39
CA ARG A 219 0.20 11.39 -15.14
C ARG A 219 0.44 11.61 -16.63
N ARG A 220 1.16 12.66 -17.01
CA ARG A 220 1.47 12.97 -18.42
C ARG A 220 2.24 11.84 -19.09
N LEU A 221 3.26 11.31 -18.41
CA LEU A 221 4.08 10.21 -18.93
C LEU A 221 3.26 8.92 -19.10
N ALA A 222 2.43 8.58 -18.12
CA ALA A 222 1.54 7.42 -18.21
C ALA A 222 0.57 7.55 -19.40
N THR A 223 -0.08 8.70 -19.58
CA THR A 223 -0.96 8.94 -20.73
C THR A 223 -0.21 8.82 -22.06
N MET A 224 1.01 9.35 -22.13
CA MET A 224 1.84 9.26 -23.34
C MET A 224 2.19 7.81 -23.69
N LEU A 225 2.67 7.02 -22.72
CA LEU A 225 3.16 5.66 -22.94
C LEU A 225 2.04 4.63 -23.15
N THR A 226 0.85 4.88 -22.61
CA THR A 226 -0.28 3.94 -22.70
C THR A 226 -1.23 4.22 -23.87
N LYS A 227 -0.99 5.29 -24.64
CA LYS A 227 -1.79 5.64 -25.81
C LYS A 227 -1.44 4.72 -26.99
N GLY A 228 -2.45 4.00 -27.49
CA GLY A 228 -2.33 3.18 -28.69
C GLY A 228 -2.13 1.69 -28.38
N LYS A 229 -1.31 1.01 -29.19
CA LYS A 229 -1.12 -0.45 -29.10
C LYS A 229 0.05 -0.79 -28.18
N ASN A 230 -0.26 -1.06 -26.92
CA ASN A 230 0.72 -1.43 -25.91
C ASN A 230 1.26 -2.85 -26.15
N ASN A 231 2.54 -3.09 -25.87
CA ASN A 231 3.20 -4.38 -26.10
C ASN A 231 3.98 -4.90 -24.88
N GLN A 232 4.33 -4.04 -23.93
CA GLN A 232 5.13 -4.38 -22.75
C GLN A 232 4.61 -3.63 -21.53
N VAL A 233 4.87 -4.21 -20.35
CA VAL A 233 4.54 -3.62 -19.06
C VAL A 233 5.81 -3.04 -18.46
N TYR A 234 5.76 -1.76 -18.10
CA TYR A 234 6.84 -1.04 -17.42
C TYR A 234 6.32 -0.52 -16.08
N THR A 235 7.17 -0.61 -15.06
CA THR A 235 6.95 0.04 -13.76
C THR A 235 7.84 1.27 -13.65
N LEU A 236 7.26 2.40 -13.25
CA LEU A 236 7.98 3.65 -12.99
C LEU A 236 7.94 3.99 -11.50
N ASN A 237 9.13 4.13 -10.93
CA ASN A 237 9.35 4.44 -9.53
C ASN A 237 10.06 5.80 -9.42
N ILE A 238 9.46 6.77 -8.72
CA ILE A 238 10.07 8.08 -8.46
C ILE A 238 10.03 8.32 -6.95
N GLN A 239 11.19 8.50 -6.33
CA GLN A 239 11.32 8.74 -4.90
C GLN A 239 11.91 10.14 -4.65
N LEU A 240 11.24 10.88 -3.78
CA LEU A 240 11.76 12.11 -3.17
C LEU A 240 11.66 11.93 -1.66
N PHE A 241 12.80 11.75 -0.99
CA PHE A 241 12.87 11.49 0.44
C PHE A 241 14.05 12.25 1.07
N PRO A 242 13.97 12.65 2.35
CA PRO A 242 15.07 13.35 3.01
C PRO A 242 16.26 12.42 3.22
N LEU A 243 17.46 12.88 2.84
CA LEU A 243 18.73 12.20 3.10
C LEU A 243 19.39 12.67 4.41
N SER A 244 19.13 13.92 4.81
CA SER A 244 19.63 14.51 6.05
C SER A 244 18.57 14.46 7.17
N LYS A 245 19.03 14.45 8.42
CA LYS A 245 18.18 14.69 9.60
C LYS A 245 17.95 16.19 9.77
N GLU A 246 16.87 16.55 10.46
CA GLU A 246 16.71 17.93 10.94
C GLU A 246 17.87 18.30 11.86
N PRO A 247 18.29 19.59 11.88
CA PRO A 247 19.29 20.06 12.82
C PRO A 247 18.86 19.72 14.25
N VAL A 248 19.78 19.17 15.04
CA VAL A 248 19.55 18.97 16.47
C VAL A 248 19.49 20.36 17.11
N LYS A 249 18.35 20.69 17.73
CA LYS A 249 18.21 21.91 18.54
C LYS A 249 19.02 21.82 19.82
#